data_AF-A0A9W6SFE9-F1
#
_entry.id   AF-A0A9W6SFE9-F1
#
_cell.length_a   1.000
_cell.length_b   1.000
_cell.length_c   1.000
_cell.angle_alpha   90.00
_cell.angle_beta   90.00
_cell.angle_gamma   90.00
#
_symmetry.space_group_name_H-M   'P 1'
#
loop_
_entity.id
_entity.type
_entity.pdbx_description
1 polymer ?
#
loop_
_entity_poly.entity_id
_entity_poly.type
_entity_poly.pdbx_seq_one_letter_code
_entity_poly.pdbx_strand_id
1 'polypeptide(L)'
;MLRIHFTGEDLARTRLASSADPLWELVLAVDMLRGQRGDLFFTDWRRRTAEALRRGPMARELRLWLVLTPTMGCFPDFLTPGESLRGFEHGIEAVRSTPVSVLARDLRRLDAPRAAHPLLRRLSEGDAGLLAALGDGMRAFHEAAIVPYGPGMAAAVERDRAARVAAMTGGGVEELLPKATWSDAGCCWCPRTSASCTP
;
A
#
# COMPACT_ATOMS: atom_id res chain seq x y z
N MET A 1 -17.75 -8.74 -6.01
CA MET A 1 -16.81 -9.57 -5.22
C MET A 1 -15.49 -9.58 -5.98
N LEU A 2 -14.37 -9.23 -5.34
CA LEU A 2 -13.05 -9.28 -6.00
C LEU A 2 -12.59 -10.74 -6.03
N ARG A 3 -12.22 -11.24 -7.21
CA ARG A 3 -11.62 -12.56 -7.41
C ARG A 3 -10.27 -12.35 -8.06
N ILE A 4 -9.24 -12.98 -7.50
CA ILE A 4 -7.89 -12.96 -8.07
C ILE A 4 -7.60 -14.36 -8.59
N HIS A 5 -7.35 -14.47 -9.89
CA HIS A 5 -7.10 -15.73 -10.56
C HIS A 5 -5.59 -15.88 -10.80
N PHE A 6 -5.04 -17.02 -10.40
CA PHE A 6 -3.65 -17.41 -10.62
C PHE A 6 -3.61 -18.62 -11.53
N THR A 7 -2.80 -18.56 -12.59
CA THR A 7 -2.40 -19.75 -13.36
C THR A 7 -1.30 -20.51 -12.62
N GLY A 8 -1.00 -21.73 -13.05
CA GLY A 8 0.16 -22.49 -12.54
C GLY A 8 1.47 -21.72 -12.68
N GLU A 9 1.65 -20.95 -13.77
CA GLU A 9 2.85 -20.13 -13.98
C GLU A 9 2.92 -18.96 -12.98
N ASP A 10 1.77 -18.36 -12.63
CA ASP A 10 1.72 -17.28 -11.64
C ASP A 10 2.07 -17.79 -10.24
N LEU A 11 1.58 -18.97 -9.89
CA LEU A 11 1.95 -19.63 -8.63
C LEU A 11 3.44 -19.97 -8.59
N ALA A 12 3.98 -20.51 -9.69
CA ALA A 12 5.40 -20.84 -9.82
C ALA A 12 6.31 -19.60 -9.76
N ARG A 13 5.81 -18.41 -10.09
CA ARG A 13 6.51 -17.13 -9.98
C ARG A 13 6.24 -16.39 -8.67
N THR A 14 5.28 -16.84 -7.87
CA THR A 14 4.97 -16.21 -6.58
C THR A 14 6.13 -16.42 -5.61
N ARG A 15 6.52 -15.36 -4.91
CA ARG A 15 7.60 -15.36 -3.92
C ARG A 15 7.12 -14.69 -2.65
N LEU A 16 7.68 -15.11 -1.53
CA LEU A 16 7.55 -14.38 -0.27
C LEU A 16 8.51 -13.20 -0.29
N ALA A 17 7.99 -12.01 0.01
CA ALA A 17 8.83 -10.82 0.18
C ALA A 17 9.79 -11.03 1.35
N SER A 18 11.04 -10.56 1.20
CA SER A 18 12.06 -10.64 2.26
C SER A 18 11.84 -9.62 3.38
N SER A 19 11.09 -8.56 3.12
CA SER A 19 10.73 -7.51 4.06
C SER A 19 9.39 -6.88 3.69
N ALA A 20 8.86 -6.02 4.55
CA ALA A 20 7.76 -5.16 4.18
C ALA A 20 8.18 -4.23 3.03
N ASP A 21 7.24 -3.97 2.12
CA ASP A 21 7.41 -2.96 1.09
C ASP A 21 7.20 -1.56 1.72
N PRO A 22 8.19 -0.67 1.62
CA PRO A 22 8.18 0.56 2.39
C PRO A 22 7.11 1.57 1.91
N LEU A 23 6.69 1.52 0.64
CA LEU A 23 5.63 2.42 0.16
C LEU A 23 4.23 1.87 0.45
N TRP A 24 4.06 0.55 0.47
CA TRP A 24 2.85 -0.06 1.00
C TRP A 24 2.65 0.27 2.48
N GLU A 25 3.68 0.13 3.31
CA GLU A 25 3.60 0.51 4.74
C GLU A 25 3.21 1.98 4.92
N LEU A 26 3.75 2.86 4.07
CA LEU A 26 3.43 4.28 4.10
C LEU A 26 1.94 4.52 3.83
N VAL A 27 1.42 3.97 2.72
CA VAL A 27 0.02 4.18 2.31
C VAL A 27 -0.95 3.59 3.35
N LEU A 28 -0.65 2.40 3.87
CA LEU A 28 -1.45 1.76 4.91
C LEU A 28 -1.43 2.56 6.21
N ALA A 29 -0.28 3.08 6.61
CA ALA A 29 -0.16 3.93 7.79
C ALA A 29 -1.00 5.21 7.67
N VAL A 30 -1.09 5.85 6.49
CA VAL A 30 -2.01 7.00 6.31
C VAL A 30 -3.44 6.64 6.58
N ASP A 31 -3.90 5.50 6.05
CA ASP A 31 -5.27 5.08 6.28
C ASP A 31 -5.53 4.84 7.77
N MET A 32 -4.58 4.18 8.46
CA MET A 32 -4.64 3.94 9.89
C MET A 32 -4.61 5.22 10.73
N LEU A 33 -3.98 6.30 10.23
CA LEU A 33 -3.93 7.60 10.91
C LEU A 33 -5.31 8.24 11.06
N ARG A 34 -6.24 7.97 10.13
CA ARG A 34 -7.59 8.56 10.13
C ARG A 34 -8.50 8.02 11.22
N GLY A 35 -8.10 6.94 11.88
CA GLY A 35 -8.85 6.28 12.94
C GLY A 35 -9.97 5.43 12.37
N GLN A 36 -9.89 4.13 12.65
CA GLN A 36 -10.97 3.19 12.34
C GLN A 36 -11.86 3.04 13.60
N ARG A 37 -13.18 2.94 13.42
CA ARG A 37 -14.11 2.79 14.55
C ARG A 37 -13.76 1.54 15.37
N GLY A 38 -13.53 1.72 16.67
CA GLY A 38 -13.25 0.62 17.61
C GLY A 38 -11.79 0.15 17.66
N ASP A 39 -10.91 0.70 16.82
CA ASP A 39 -9.48 0.37 16.87
C ASP A 39 -8.78 1.19 17.96
N LEU A 40 -8.60 0.59 19.15
CA LEU A 40 -7.86 1.20 20.25
C LEU A 40 -6.35 0.95 20.20
N PHE A 41 -5.91 -0.08 19.46
CA PHE A 41 -4.52 -0.54 19.44
C PHE A 41 -3.57 0.55 18.92
N PHE A 42 -3.98 1.28 17.89
CA PHE A 42 -3.16 2.33 17.28
C PHE A 42 -3.36 3.74 17.89
N THR A 43 -4.01 3.86 19.05
CA THR A 43 -4.33 5.17 19.64
C THR A 43 -3.10 5.99 19.98
N ASP A 44 -2.13 5.38 20.67
CA ASP A 44 -0.89 6.06 21.05
C ASP A 44 -0.01 6.40 19.85
N TRP A 45 0.07 5.48 18.89
CA TRP A 45 0.77 5.71 17.62
C TRP A 45 0.15 6.91 16.88
N ARG A 46 -1.18 6.94 16.69
CA ARG A 46 -1.89 8.06 16.04
C ARG A 46 -1.62 9.39 16.74
N ARG A 47 -1.67 9.42 18.07
CA ARG A 47 -1.40 10.63 18.86
C ARG A 47 0.02 11.14 18.58
N ARG A 48 1.03 10.28 18.73
CA ARG A 48 2.45 10.65 18.54
C ARG A 48 2.76 11.07 17.11
N THR A 49 2.25 10.32 16.13
CA THR A 49 2.41 10.64 14.70
C THR A 49 1.75 11.98 14.38
N ALA A 50 0.50 12.21 14.79
CA ALA A 50 -0.19 13.49 14.56
C ALA A 50 0.51 14.68 15.24
N GLU A 51 1.15 14.45 16.38
CA GLU A 51 1.94 15.45 17.10
C GLU A 51 3.25 15.79 16.38
N ALA A 52 3.97 14.76 15.89
CA ALA A 52 5.17 14.92 15.07
C ALA A 52 4.87 15.68 13.77
N LEU A 53 3.78 15.29 13.07
CA LEU A 53 3.35 15.93 11.81
C LEU A 53 2.95 17.40 12.00
N ARG A 54 2.39 17.77 13.15
CA ARG A 54 2.02 19.17 13.47
C ARG A 54 3.21 20.09 13.69
N ARG A 55 4.36 19.55 14.12
CA ARG A 55 5.57 20.33 14.38
C ARG A 55 6.43 20.55 13.14
N GLY A 56 6.20 19.77 12.08
CA GLY A 56 6.94 19.87 10.83
C GLY A 56 6.27 20.81 9.80
N PRO A 57 6.98 21.16 8.72
CA PRO A 57 6.46 21.98 7.62
C PRO A 57 5.36 21.30 6.76
N MET A 58 4.93 20.09 7.15
CA MET A 58 4.19 19.11 6.33
C MET A 58 2.69 19.36 6.13
N ALA A 59 2.12 20.42 6.71
CA ALA A 59 0.67 20.58 6.72
C ALA A 59 0.06 20.67 5.30
N ARG A 60 0.82 21.10 4.30
CA ARG A 60 0.36 21.22 2.90
C ARG A 60 0.59 19.93 2.12
N GLU A 61 1.74 19.29 2.28
CA GLU A 61 2.15 18.08 1.58
C GLU A 61 1.30 16.88 2.04
N LEU A 62 0.97 16.81 3.32
CA LEU A 62 0.04 15.82 3.87
C LEU A 62 -1.37 15.96 3.28
N ARG A 63 -1.83 17.17 2.95
CA ARG A 63 -3.15 17.37 2.32
C ARG A 63 -3.23 16.73 0.94
N LEU A 64 -2.19 16.87 0.11
CA LEU A 64 -2.14 16.21 -1.20
C LEU A 64 -2.24 14.69 -1.04
N TRP A 65 -1.53 14.16 -0.05
CA TRP A 65 -1.51 12.73 0.22
C TRP A 65 -2.85 12.21 0.76
N LEU A 66 -3.53 13.00 1.60
CA LEU A 66 -4.88 12.70 2.08
C LEU A 66 -5.93 12.73 0.96
N VAL A 67 -5.75 13.56 -0.08
CA VAL A 67 -6.63 13.58 -1.25
C VAL A 67 -6.41 12.34 -2.12
N LEU A 68 -5.16 11.87 -2.23
CA LEU A 68 -4.78 10.71 -3.04
C LEU A 68 -5.11 9.36 -2.40
N THR A 69 -5.27 9.31 -1.08
CA THR A 69 -5.56 8.06 -0.35
C THR A 69 -6.99 8.11 0.16
N PRO A 70 -7.98 7.46 -0.47
CA PRO A 70 -9.34 7.40 0.09
C PRO A 70 -9.38 6.73 1.46
N THR A 71 -10.37 7.04 2.31
CA THR A 71 -10.75 6.20 3.46
C THR A 71 -11.43 4.90 3.04
N MET A 72 -12.03 4.90 1.83
CA MET A 72 -12.76 3.80 1.23
C MET A 72 -12.55 3.87 -0.28
N GLY A 73 -12.19 2.73 -0.90
CA GLY A 73 -11.93 2.62 -2.34
C GLY A 73 -10.45 2.46 -2.67
N CYS A 74 -10.14 2.32 -3.96
CA CYS A 74 -8.77 2.14 -4.43
C CYS A 74 -8.01 3.47 -4.41
N PHE A 75 -6.77 3.45 -3.91
CA PHE A 75 -5.82 4.54 -4.12
C PHE A 75 -5.06 4.34 -5.45
N PRO A 76 -4.41 5.38 -5.99
CA PRO A 76 -3.67 5.28 -7.25
C PRO A 76 -2.44 4.37 -7.16
N ASP A 77 -2.32 3.41 -8.07
CA ASP A 77 -1.25 2.39 -8.08
C ASP A 77 0.16 3.01 -8.16
N PHE A 78 0.32 4.17 -8.81
CA PHE A 78 1.61 4.88 -8.87
C PHE A 78 2.19 5.26 -7.51
N LEU A 79 1.41 5.21 -6.42
CA LEU A 79 1.90 5.43 -5.06
C LEU A 79 2.65 4.21 -4.48
N THR A 80 2.49 3.04 -5.07
CA THR A 80 3.13 1.78 -4.67
C THR A 80 3.86 1.13 -5.86
N PRO A 81 4.85 1.82 -6.46
CA PRO A 81 5.62 1.32 -7.59
C PRO A 81 6.45 0.09 -7.19
N GLY A 82 6.62 -0.87 -8.10
CA GLY A 82 7.40 -2.09 -7.84
C GLY A 82 8.87 -1.82 -7.52
N GLU A 83 9.39 -0.66 -7.93
CA GLU A 83 10.74 -0.17 -7.62
C GLU A 83 10.99 -0.03 -6.12
N SER A 84 9.94 0.17 -5.31
CA SER A 84 10.05 0.27 -3.85
C SER A 84 10.50 -1.01 -3.16
N LEU A 85 10.40 -2.16 -3.84
CA LEU A 85 11.03 -3.41 -3.41
C LEU A 85 12.56 -3.32 -3.33
N ARG A 86 13.18 -2.35 -4.02
CA ARG A 86 14.62 -2.04 -3.93
C ARG A 86 14.95 -1.02 -2.84
N GLY A 87 13.94 -0.58 -2.07
CA GLY A 87 14.08 0.36 -0.96
C GLY A 87 13.28 1.63 -1.13
N PHE A 88 13.13 2.36 -0.02
CA PHE A 88 12.26 3.53 0.10
C PHE A 88 12.59 4.62 -0.93
N GLU A 89 13.86 5.00 -1.05
CA GLU A 89 14.28 6.08 -1.97
C GLU A 89 14.07 5.72 -3.45
N HIS A 90 14.28 4.45 -3.84
CA HIS A 90 13.93 3.99 -5.19
C HIS A 90 12.43 4.11 -5.46
N GLY A 91 11.60 3.84 -4.45
CA GLY A 91 10.16 4.06 -4.52
C GLY A 91 9.80 5.53 -4.71
N ILE A 92 10.39 6.43 -3.91
CA ILE A 92 10.16 7.87 -4.02
C ILE A 92 10.58 8.41 -5.40
N GLU A 93 11.71 7.96 -5.92
CA GLU A 93 12.16 8.33 -7.27
C GLU A 93 11.18 7.86 -8.35
N ALA A 94 10.66 6.64 -8.24
CA ALA A 94 9.65 6.12 -9.18
C ALA A 94 8.33 6.90 -9.12
N VAL A 95 7.87 7.29 -7.93
CA VAL A 95 6.70 8.19 -7.77
C VAL A 95 6.97 9.53 -8.46
N ARG A 96 8.14 10.14 -8.23
CA ARG A 96 8.50 11.44 -8.83
C ARG A 96 8.65 11.39 -10.34
N SER A 97 9.06 10.24 -10.87
CA SER A 97 9.29 9.99 -12.30
C SER A 97 8.12 9.29 -12.99
N THR A 98 6.94 9.23 -12.36
CA THR A 98 5.79 8.53 -12.92
C THR A 98 5.38 9.15 -14.26
N PRO A 99 5.26 8.37 -15.35
CA PRO A 99 4.82 8.89 -16.64
C PRO A 99 3.43 9.54 -16.58
N VAL A 100 3.22 10.63 -17.33
CA VAL A 100 1.94 11.35 -17.39
C VAL A 100 0.77 10.44 -17.76
N SER A 101 0.98 9.49 -18.67
CA SER A 101 -0.04 8.51 -19.05
C SER A 101 -0.49 7.61 -17.89
N VAL A 102 0.44 7.24 -17.00
CA VAL A 102 0.18 6.46 -15.78
C VAL A 102 -0.53 7.32 -14.75
N LEU A 103 -0.06 8.55 -14.51
CA LEU A 103 -0.72 9.51 -13.62
C LEU A 103 -2.17 9.74 -14.02
N ALA A 104 -2.42 10.04 -15.30
CA ALA A 104 -3.77 10.26 -15.81
C ALA A 104 -4.63 9.00 -15.71
N ARG A 105 -4.08 7.81 -15.99
CA ARG A 105 -4.80 6.53 -15.86
C ARG A 105 -5.22 6.25 -14.43
N ASP A 106 -4.32 6.40 -13.48
CA ASP A 106 -4.55 6.01 -12.09
C ASP A 106 -5.47 7.03 -11.40
N LEU A 107 -5.30 8.32 -11.67
CA LEU A 107 -6.13 9.38 -11.08
C LEU A 107 -7.58 9.36 -11.61
N ARG A 108 -7.83 8.85 -12.83
CA ARG A 108 -9.19 8.62 -13.35
C ARG A 108 -9.98 7.57 -12.55
N ARG A 109 -9.32 6.73 -11.76
CA ARG A 109 -9.97 5.70 -10.93
C ARG A 109 -10.51 6.25 -9.61
N LEU A 110 -10.13 7.47 -9.25
CA LEU A 110 -10.68 8.15 -8.08
C LEU A 110 -12.13 8.54 -8.32
N ASP A 111 -12.91 8.61 -7.25
CA ASP A 111 -14.29 9.06 -7.28
C ASP A 111 -14.42 10.50 -7.81
N ALA A 112 -15.51 10.77 -8.54
CA ALA A 112 -15.71 12.04 -9.26
C ALA A 112 -15.51 13.30 -8.40
N PRO A 113 -15.95 13.36 -7.12
CA PRO A 113 -15.69 14.53 -6.27
C PRO A 113 -14.20 14.80 -6.04
N ARG A 114 -13.38 13.75 -5.91
CA ARG A 114 -11.92 13.90 -5.74
C ARG A 114 -11.24 14.21 -7.05
N ALA A 115 -11.64 13.55 -8.14
CA ALA A 115 -11.07 13.78 -9.46
C ALA A 115 -11.17 15.26 -9.90
N ALA A 116 -12.18 16.00 -9.42
CA ALA A 116 -12.35 17.42 -9.67
C ALA A 116 -11.39 18.33 -8.88
N HIS A 117 -10.60 17.80 -7.93
CA HIS A 117 -9.73 18.60 -7.09
C HIS A 117 -8.61 19.26 -7.93
N PRO A 118 -8.36 20.59 -7.82
CA PRO A 118 -7.41 21.30 -8.68
C PRO A 118 -5.98 20.73 -8.67
N LEU A 119 -5.52 20.22 -7.53
CA LEU A 119 -4.21 19.57 -7.42
C LEU A 119 -4.14 18.25 -8.19
N LEU A 120 -5.22 17.48 -8.25
CA LEU A 120 -5.24 16.21 -8.98
C LEU A 120 -5.25 16.44 -10.48
N ARG A 121 -5.91 17.50 -10.97
CA ARG A 121 -5.82 17.91 -12.37
C ARG A 121 -4.37 18.22 -12.76
N ARG A 122 -3.68 19.09 -12.00
CA ARG A 122 -2.26 19.41 -12.24
C ARG A 122 -1.36 18.19 -12.16
N LEU A 123 -1.61 17.29 -11.20
CA LEU A 123 -0.86 16.04 -11.07
C LEU A 123 -1.08 15.13 -12.29
N SER A 124 -2.32 15.03 -12.80
CA SER A 124 -2.63 14.26 -14.02
C SER A 124 -1.98 14.82 -15.28
N GLU A 125 -1.61 16.10 -15.28
CA GLU A 125 -0.89 16.80 -16.33
C GLU A 125 0.64 16.68 -16.17
N GLY A 126 1.14 16.04 -15.10
CA GLY A 126 2.56 15.81 -14.87
C GLY A 126 3.29 16.96 -14.18
N ASP A 127 2.61 17.74 -13.35
CA ASP A 127 3.24 18.85 -12.61
C ASP A 127 4.41 18.37 -11.73
N ALA A 128 5.63 18.63 -12.19
CA ALA A 128 6.86 18.19 -11.54
C ALA A 128 7.05 18.78 -10.13
N GLY A 129 6.54 20.00 -9.89
CA GLY A 129 6.59 20.63 -8.57
C GLY A 129 5.70 19.92 -7.56
N LEU A 130 4.50 19.48 -7.99
CA LEU A 130 3.61 18.67 -7.16
C LEU A 130 4.15 17.26 -6.92
N LEU A 131 4.77 16.63 -7.92
CA LEU A 131 5.42 15.32 -7.76
C LEU A 131 6.61 15.38 -6.79
N ALA A 132 7.41 16.43 -6.86
CA ALA A 132 8.50 16.66 -5.89
C ALA A 132 7.94 16.86 -4.47
N ALA A 133 6.95 17.74 -4.31
CA ALA A 133 6.30 17.98 -3.02
C ALA A 133 5.63 16.72 -2.44
N LEU A 134 5.07 15.87 -3.29
CA LEU A 134 4.52 14.57 -2.91
C LEU A 134 5.62 13.66 -2.34
N GLY A 135 6.74 13.50 -3.05
CA GLY A 135 7.87 12.70 -2.58
C GLY A 135 8.47 13.21 -1.27
N ASP A 136 8.58 14.52 -1.10
CA ASP A 136 9.06 15.13 0.15
C ASP A 136 8.08 14.92 1.31
N GLY A 137 6.78 15.02 1.05
CA GLY A 137 5.73 14.68 2.00
C GLY A 137 5.77 13.21 2.44
N MET A 138 5.99 12.30 1.50
CA MET A 138 6.14 10.87 1.78
C MET A 138 7.37 10.59 2.68
N ARG A 139 8.52 11.22 2.39
CA ARG A 139 9.73 11.09 3.22
C ARG A 139 9.50 11.60 4.63
N ALA A 140 8.92 12.78 4.76
CA ALA A 140 8.67 13.35 6.08
C ALA A 140 7.64 12.55 6.88
N PHE A 141 6.65 11.93 6.22
CA PHE A 141 5.72 11.01 6.87
C PHE A 141 6.40 9.72 7.31
N HIS A 142 7.28 9.16 6.48
CA HIS A 142 8.07 7.96 6.81
C HIS A 142 8.88 8.17 8.09
N GLU A 143 9.59 9.30 8.18
CA GLU A 143 10.36 9.68 9.37
C GLU A 143 9.50 9.81 10.63
N ALA A 144 8.29 10.36 10.51
CA ALA A 144 7.41 10.58 11.66
C ALA A 144 6.65 9.31 12.09
N ALA A 145 6.23 8.47 11.13
CA ALA A 145 5.22 7.44 11.33
C ALA A 145 5.77 6.01 11.29
N ILE A 146 6.88 5.78 10.60
CA ILE A 146 7.44 4.45 10.32
C ILE A 146 8.77 4.25 11.03
N VAL A 147 9.75 5.15 10.81
CA VAL A 147 11.12 5.03 11.34
C VAL A 147 11.16 4.73 12.85
N PRO A 148 10.37 5.40 13.73
CA PRO A 148 10.42 5.15 15.17
C PRO A 148 9.99 3.74 15.57
N TYR A 149 9.26 3.02 14.71
CA TYR A 149 8.67 1.71 14.97
C TYR A 149 9.31 0.58 14.12
N GLY A 150 10.31 0.92 13.30
CA GLY A 150 10.94 0.01 12.33
C GLY A 150 11.36 -1.35 12.90
N PRO A 151 12.05 -1.43 14.05
CA PRO A 151 12.43 -2.73 14.64
C PRO A 151 11.22 -3.61 14.99
N GLY A 152 10.15 -3.01 15.51
CA GLY A 152 8.92 -3.74 15.86
C GLY A 152 8.17 -4.24 14.61
N MET A 153 8.10 -3.40 13.57
CA MET A 153 7.52 -3.78 12.27
C MET A 153 8.32 -4.90 11.61
N ALA A 154 9.64 -4.78 11.55
CA ALA A 154 10.52 -5.82 10.99
C ALA A 154 10.36 -7.16 11.71
N ALA A 155 10.27 -7.16 13.05
CA ALA A 155 10.03 -8.36 13.83
C ALA A 155 8.64 -8.96 13.56
N ALA A 156 7.60 -8.14 13.34
CA ALA A 156 6.27 -8.62 12.99
C ALA A 156 6.23 -9.27 11.61
N VAL A 157 6.87 -8.63 10.62
CA VAL A 157 7.01 -9.15 9.25
C VAL A 157 7.77 -10.48 9.26
N GLU A 158 8.88 -10.57 9.98
CA GLU A 158 9.66 -11.81 10.03
C GLU A 158 8.88 -12.95 10.69
N ARG A 159 8.06 -12.66 11.71
CA ARG A 159 7.15 -13.66 12.29
C ARG A 159 6.11 -14.17 11.29
N ASP A 160 5.47 -13.27 10.53
CA ASP A 160 4.52 -13.71 9.47
C ASP A 160 5.26 -14.52 8.41
N ARG A 161 6.42 -14.03 7.93
CA ARG A 161 7.24 -14.71 6.93
C ARG A 161 7.65 -16.12 7.37
N ALA A 162 8.09 -16.29 8.61
CA ALA A 162 8.43 -17.60 9.17
C ALA A 162 7.22 -18.55 9.18
N ALA A 163 6.03 -18.06 9.53
CA ALA A 163 4.80 -18.83 9.47
C ALA A 163 4.44 -19.24 8.02
N ARG A 164 4.61 -18.33 7.04
CA ARG A 164 4.38 -18.63 5.61
C ARG A 164 5.35 -19.66 5.07
N VAL A 165 6.62 -19.59 5.47
CA VAL A 165 7.65 -20.57 5.10
C VAL A 165 7.32 -21.94 5.68
N ALA A 166 6.89 -21.99 6.95
CA ALA A 166 6.46 -23.23 7.59
C ALA A 166 5.26 -23.85 6.87
N ALA A 167 4.24 -23.06 6.52
CA ALA A 167 3.08 -23.50 5.75
C ALA A 167 3.46 -24.06 4.37
N MET A 168 4.31 -23.33 3.63
CA MET A 168 4.81 -23.79 2.33
C MET A 168 5.59 -25.11 2.43
N THR A 169 6.35 -25.30 3.51
CA THR A 169 7.14 -26.52 3.74
C THR A 169 6.26 -27.69 4.17
N GLY A 170 5.19 -27.42 4.93
CA GLY A 170 4.29 -28.44 5.48
C GLY A 170 3.25 -28.94 4.48
N GLY A 171 2.63 -28.04 3.70
CA GLY A 171 1.52 -28.36 2.82
C GLY A 171 1.48 -27.56 1.51
N GLY A 172 2.64 -27.10 1.04
CA GLY A 172 2.76 -26.51 -0.29
C GLY A 172 2.04 -25.16 -0.44
N VAL A 173 1.64 -24.85 -1.67
CA VAL A 173 1.03 -23.55 -2.00
C VAL A 173 -0.40 -23.46 -1.46
N GLU A 174 -1.05 -24.59 -1.26
CA GLU A 174 -2.37 -24.75 -0.68
C GLU A 174 -2.42 -24.22 0.75
N GLU A 175 -1.46 -24.62 1.59
CA GLU A 175 -1.35 -24.09 2.96
C GLU A 175 -0.79 -22.67 3.00
N LEU A 176 0.02 -22.28 2.02
CA LEU A 176 0.48 -20.90 1.90
C LEU A 176 -0.67 -19.93 1.62
N LEU A 177 -1.66 -20.35 0.83
CA LEU A 177 -2.84 -19.57 0.42
C LEU A 177 -4.14 -20.24 0.88
N PRO A 178 -4.40 -20.33 2.20
CA PRO A 178 -5.46 -21.18 2.77
C PRO A 178 -6.90 -20.69 2.48
N LYS A 179 -7.06 -19.54 1.82
CA LYS A 179 -8.36 -18.96 1.39
C LYS A 179 -8.56 -18.99 -0.11
N ALA A 180 -7.71 -19.72 -0.81
CA ALA A 180 -7.77 -19.86 -2.25
C ALA A 180 -8.42 -21.21 -2.60
N THR A 181 -9.26 -21.21 -3.63
CA THR A 181 -9.90 -22.43 -4.15
C THR A 181 -9.20 -22.90 -5.41
N TRP A 182 -8.88 -24.18 -5.44
CA TRP A 182 -7.97 -24.80 -6.38
C TRP A 182 -8.71 -25.62 -7.44
N SER A 183 -8.18 -25.64 -8.66
CA SER A 183 -8.57 -26.54 -9.75
C SER A 183 -7.38 -26.91 -10.61
N ASP A 184 -7.59 -27.85 -11.53
CA ASP A 184 -6.60 -28.23 -12.54
C ASP A 184 -6.12 -27.05 -13.41
N ALA A 185 -6.88 -25.96 -13.49
CA ALA A 185 -6.54 -24.77 -14.27
C ALA A 185 -5.82 -23.67 -13.45
N GLY A 186 -5.68 -23.83 -12.13
CA GLY A 186 -5.03 -22.85 -11.26
C GLY A 186 -5.78 -22.60 -9.95
N CYS A 187 -5.73 -21.37 -9.44
CA CYS A 187 -6.31 -21.02 -8.16
C CYS A 187 -7.05 -19.68 -8.17
N CYS A 188 -8.17 -19.60 -7.45
CA CYS A 188 -8.94 -18.38 -7.24
C CYS A 188 -8.91 -17.99 -5.77
N TRP A 189 -8.39 -16.81 -5.44
CA TRP A 189 -8.42 -16.28 -4.08
C TRP A 189 -9.61 -15.33 -3.87
N CYS A 190 -10.37 -15.55 -2.79
CA CYS A 190 -11.46 -14.68 -2.39
C CYS A 190 -11.21 -14.11 -0.97
N PRO A 191 -11.13 -12.78 -0.81
CA PRO A 191 -10.86 -12.16 0.50
C PRO A 191 -12.00 -12.33 1.50
N ARG A 192 -13.22 -12.67 1.06
CA ARG A 192 -14.40 -12.86 1.90
C ARG A 192 -14.85 -14.33 1.88
N THR A 193 -15.06 -14.89 3.06
CA THR A 193 -15.65 -16.21 3.31
C THR A 193 -17.11 -16.22 2.85
N SER A 194 -17.35 -16.34 1.55
CA SER A 194 -18.64 -16.80 1.03
C SER A 194 -18.40 -18.16 0.38
N ALA A 195 -19.18 -19.15 0.81
CA ALA A 195 -19.06 -20.58 0.48
C ALA A 195 -19.33 -20.93 -1.01
N SER A 196 -19.15 -19.97 -1.92
CA SER A 196 -19.36 -20.11 -3.36
C SER A 196 -18.09 -19.73 -4.13
N CYS A 197 -16.97 -20.35 -3.77
CA CYS A 197 -15.78 -20.35 -4.60
C CYS A 197 -15.72 -21.67 -5.37
N THR A 198 -16.36 -21.71 -6.54
CA THR A 198 -16.02 -22.68 -7.58
C THR A 198 -15.01 -22.04 -8.54
N PRO A 199 -14.01 -22.80 -9.01
CA PRO A 199 -12.98 -22.33 -9.93
C PRO A 199 -13.54 -21.83 -11.26
#